data_AF-A0A9D1PNH2-F1
#
_entry.id   AF-A0A9D1PNH2-F1
#
_cell.length_a   1.000
_cell.length_b   1.000
_cell.length_c   1.000
_cell.angle_alpha   90.00
_cell.angle_beta   90.00
_cell.angle_gamma   90.00
#
_symmetry.space_group_name_H-M   'P 1'
#
loop_
_entity.id
_entity.type
_entity.pdbx_description
1 polymer ?
#
loop_
_entity_poly.entity_id
_entity_poly.type
_entity_poly.pdbx_seq_one_letter_code
_entity_poly.pdbx_strand_id
1 'polypeptide(L)'
;MTVFQVVITEHAEHDVQSIIDYVSKKQQTPSATQSFLNQVSNNFHHLKTLPKRFPLVNDIILANQGIQKTTVDHYLIFLYRVLIAQTCNHYSNIIC
;
A
#
# COMPACT_ATOMS: atom_id res chain seq x y z
N MET A 1 -5.91 -10.06 -17.47
CA MET A 1 -5.84 -9.05 -16.39
C MET A 1 -4.63 -9.37 -15.52
N THR A 2 -3.72 -8.43 -15.32
CA THR A 2 -2.56 -8.63 -14.45
C THR A 2 -2.95 -8.24 -13.02
N VAL A 3 -2.98 -9.22 -12.11
CA VAL A 3 -3.29 -8.98 -10.69
C VAL A 3 -1.97 -8.77 -9.95
N PHE A 4 -1.83 -7.65 -9.25
CA PHE A 4 -0.65 -7.36 -8.46
C PHE A 4 -0.84 -7.82 -7.01
N GLN A 5 0.20 -8.44 -6.43
CA GLN A 5 0.25 -8.69 -5.00
C GLN A 5 0.58 -7.37 -4.29
N VAL A 6 -0.21 -7.02 -3.28
CA VAL A 6 0.04 -5.88 -2.40
C VAL A 6 0.53 -6.44 -1.08
N VAL A 7 1.67 -5.96 -0.62
CA VAL A 7 2.28 -6.30 0.66
C VAL A 7 2.37 -5.02 1.48
N ILE A 8 1.93 -5.08 2.73
CA ILE A 8 2.06 -3.97 3.69
C ILE A 8 3.35 -4.24 4.47
N THR A 9 4.18 -3.21 4.64
CA THR A 9 5.39 -3.34 5.47
C THR A 9 5.02 -3.30 6.94
N GLU A 10 5.85 -3.91 7.79
CA GLU A 10 5.70 -3.84 9.25
C GLU A 10 5.63 -2.37 9.74
N HIS A 11 6.45 -1.48 9.19
CA HIS A 11 6.38 -0.05 9.49
C HIS A 11 5.03 0.55 9.13
N ALA A 12 4.48 0.24 7.95
CA ALA A 12 3.18 0.74 7.53
C ALA A 12 2.04 0.15 8.36
N GLU A 13 2.14 -1.10 8.82
CA GLU A 13 1.18 -1.69 9.76
C GLU A 13 1.19 -0.96 11.11
N HIS A 14 2.38 -0.69 11.66
CA HIS A 14 2.53 0.08 12.89
C HIS A 14 2.01 1.52 12.75
N ASP A 15 2.24 2.16 11.60
CA ASP A 15 1.71 3.49 11.30
C ASP A 15 0.17 3.47 11.28
N VAL A 16 -0.43 2.49 10.59
CA VAL A 16 -1.89 2.33 10.54
C VAL A 16 -2.46 2.10 11.94
N GLN A 17 -1.84 1.22 12.75
CA GLN A 17 -2.28 0.99 14.12
C GLN A 17 -2.20 2.26 14.97
N SER A 18 -1.11 3.01 14.86
CA SER A 18 -0.92 4.28 15.59
C SER A 18 -1.96 5.32 15.19
N ILE A 19 -2.32 5.38 13.89
CA ILE A 19 -3.39 6.26 13.39
C ILE A 19 -4.74 5.84 13.97
N ILE A 20 -5.06 4.54 13.96
CA ILE A 20 -6.31 4.02 14.53
C ILE A 20 -6.42 4.39 16.01
N ASP A 21 -5.35 4.18 16.77
CA ASP A 21 -5.31 4.50 18.20
C ASP A 21 -5.49 6.00 18.44
N TYR A 22 -4.83 6.84 17.64
CA TYR A 22 -4.97 8.29 17.72
C TYR A 22 -6.38 8.76 17.38
N VAL A 23 -6.95 8.29 16.27
CA VAL A 23 -8.31 8.64 15.82
C VAL A 23 -9.33 8.18 16.85
N SER A 24 -9.18 6.98 17.39
CA SER A 24 -10.11 6.43 18.40
C SER A 24 -10.03 7.18 19.74
N LYS A 25 -8.85 7.67 20.12
CA LYS A 25 -8.69 8.52 21.32
C LYS A 25 -9.19 9.95 21.10
N LYS A 26 -9.01 10.51 19.90
CA LYS A 26 -9.34 11.91 19.58
C LYS A 26 -10.81 12.12 19.20
N GLN A 27 -11.40 11.16 18.49
CA GLN A 27 -12.80 11.19 18.08
C GLN A 27 -13.54 10.12 18.87
N GLN A 28 -14.37 10.54 19.81
CA GLN A 28 -15.21 9.67 20.67
C GLN A 28 -16.32 8.94 19.88
N THR A 29 -16.14 8.71 18.59
CA THR A 29 -17.13 8.13 17.67
C THR A 29 -16.50 7.02 16.83
N PRO A 30 -16.86 5.74 17.04
CA PRO A 30 -16.37 4.59 16.29
C PRO A 30 -16.52 4.69 14.76
N SER A 31 -17.50 5.49 14.32
CA SER A 31 -17.79 5.77 12.90
C SER A 31 -16.58 6.31 12.11
N ALA A 32 -15.78 7.18 12.72
CA ALA A 32 -14.66 7.82 12.04
C ALA A 32 -13.50 6.84 11.76
N THR A 33 -13.19 5.99 12.73
CA THR A 33 -12.19 4.93 12.58
C THR A 33 -12.58 3.95 11.47
N GLN A 34 -13.87 3.57 11.39
CA GLN A 34 -14.37 2.68 10.35
C GLN A 34 -14.29 3.35 8.96
N SER A 35 -14.61 4.64 8.87
CA SER A 35 -14.51 5.39 7.61
C SER A 35 -13.07 5.43 7.09
N PHE A 36 -12.11 5.72 7.96
CA PHE A 36 -10.68 5.71 7.60
C PHE A 36 -10.23 4.34 7.09
N LEU A 37 -10.55 3.27 7.82
CA LEU A 37 -10.22 1.89 7.42
C LEU A 37 -10.83 1.51 6.07
N ASN A 38 -12.07 1.90 5.82
CA ASN A 38 -12.74 1.66 4.54
C ASN A 38 -12.06 2.38 3.38
N GLN A 39 -11.64 3.64 3.58
CA GLN A 39 -10.92 4.40 2.55
C GLN A 39 -9.52 3.81 2.27
N VAL A 40 -8.79 3.39 3.30
CA VAL A 40 -7.51 2.71 3.15
C VAL A 40 -7.69 1.41 2.34
N SER A 41 -8.68 0.59 2.70
CA SER A 41 -9.00 -0.65 1.98
C SER A 41 -9.35 -0.41 0.51
N ASN A 42 -10.18 0.61 0.21
CA ASN A 42 -10.52 0.97 -1.17
C ASN A 42 -9.31 1.40 -1.99
N ASN A 43 -8.35 2.13 -1.38
CA ASN A 43 -7.11 2.48 -2.06
C ASN A 43 -6.26 1.25 -2.37
N PHE A 44 -6.17 0.29 -1.45
CA PHE A 44 -5.50 -0.99 -1.71
C PHE A 44 -6.17 -1.83 -2.81
N HIS A 45 -7.49 -1.80 -2.91
CA HIS A 45 -8.20 -2.45 -4.01
C HIS A 45 -7.85 -1.82 -5.37
N HIS A 46 -7.79 -0.48 -5.44
CA HIS A 46 -7.36 0.22 -6.64
C HIS A 46 -5.88 -0.02 -6.98
N LEU A 47 -5.01 -0.20 -5.98
CA LEU A 47 -3.61 -0.58 -6.19
C LEU A 47 -3.47 -1.93 -6.90
N LYS A 48 -4.28 -2.92 -6.53
CA LYS A 48 -4.25 -4.27 -7.15
C LYS A 48 -4.64 -4.24 -8.63
N THR A 49 -5.54 -3.34 -9.01
CA THR A 49 -6.14 -3.30 -10.35
C THR A 49 -5.53 -2.25 -11.27
N LEU A 50 -5.08 -1.12 -10.71
CA LEU A 50 -4.58 0.05 -11.44
C LEU A 50 -3.36 0.67 -10.74
N PRO A 51 -2.22 -0.04 -10.66
CA PRO A 51 -1.07 0.44 -9.89
C PRO A 51 -0.44 1.71 -10.50
N LYS A 52 -0.66 2.00 -11.78
CA LYS A 52 -0.15 3.23 -12.44
C LYS A 52 -1.03 4.47 -12.20
N ARG A 53 -2.13 4.34 -11.47
CA ARG A 53 -3.08 5.44 -11.21
C ARG A 53 -2.51 6.52 -10.29
N PHE A 54 -1.56 6.17 -9.43
CA PHE A 54 -1.04 7.07 -8.41
C PHE A 54 0.12 7.91 -8.96
N PRO A 55 0.15 9.23 -8.69
CA PRO A 55 1.24 10.08 -9.12
C PRO A 55 2.53 9.73 -8.38
N LEU A 56 3.67 9.98 -9.03
CA LEU A 56 4.96 9.97 -8.36
C LEU A 56 4.99 11.04 -7.27
N VAL A 57 5.80 10.79 -6.24
CA VAL A 57 6.12 11.82 -5.25
C VAL A 57 6.83 13.00 -5.90
N ASN A 58 6.69 14.20 -5.31
CA ASN A 58 7.30 15.41 -5.86
C ASN A 58 8.81 15.47 -5.60
N ASP A 59 9.28 14.75 -4.59
CA ASP A 59 10.70 14.64 -4.27
C ASP A 59 11.43 13.91 -5.40
N ILE A 60 12.43 14.55 -5.99
CA ILE A 60 13.13 14.06 -7.18
C ILE A 60 13.85 12.72 -6.89
N ILE A 61 14.44 12.58 -5.70
CA ILE A 61 15.18 11.36 -5.32
C ILE A 61 14.21 10.19 -5.22
N LEU A 62 13.10 10.39 -4.52
CA LEU A 62 12.09 9.36 -4.33
C LEU A 62 11.30 9.07 -5.63
N ALA A 63 11.06 10.08 -6.47
CA ALA A 63 10.43 9.92 -7.77
C ALA A 63 11.28 9.07 -8.72
N ASN A 64 12.61 9.27 -8.70
CA ASN A 64 13.55 8.46 -9.47
C ASN A 64 13.59 7.00 -9.01
N GLN A 65 13.24 6.72 -7.74
CA GLN A 65 13.06 5.37 -7.21
C GLN A 65 11.69 4.76 -7.57
N GLY A 66 10.85 5.48 -8.33
CA GLY A 66 9.52 5.02 -8.74
C GLY A 66 8.50 5.04 -7.61
N ILE A 67 8.74 5.83 -6.56
CA ILE A 67 7.83 5.94 -5.42
C ILE A 67 6.62 6.78 -5.81
N GLN A 68 5.45 6.21 -5.63
CA GLN A 68 4.15 6.86 -5.81
C GLN A 68 3.58 7.26 -4.45
N LYS A 69 2.66 8.23 -4.45
CA LYS A 69 1.91 8.59 -3.24
C LYS A 69 0.42 8.71 -3.51
N THR A 70 -0.35 8.49 -2.46
CA THR A 70 -1.77 8.87 -2.41
C THR A 70 -2.09 9.50 -1.07
N THR A 71 -3.14 10.31 -1.03
CA THR A 71 -3.66 10.93 0.18
C THR A 71 -4.94 10.22 0.60
N VAL A 72 -5.05 9.86 1.88
CA VAL A 72 -6.28 9.36 2.50
C VAL A 72 -6.60 10.24 3.69
N ASP A 73 -7.67 11.02 3.59
CA ASP A 73 -8.00 12.11 4.51
C ASP A 73 -6.78 13.04 4.76
N HIS A 74 -6.19 12.96 5.95
CA HIS A 74 -5.05 13.78 6.39
C HIS A 74 -3.72 13.02 6.37
N TYR A 75 -3.69 11.81 5.79
CA TYR A 75 -2.53 10.92 5.79
C TYR A 75 -1.99 10.71 4.38
N LEU A 76 -0.67 10.59 4.29
CA LEU A 76 0.03 10.24 3.05
C LEU A 76 0.41 8.77 3.09
N ILE A 77 0.06 8.05 2.02
CA ILE A 77 0.46 6.66 1.81
C ILE A 77 1.53 6.65 0.73
N PHE A 78 2.71 6.12 1.06
CA PHE A 78 3.80 5.90 0.13
C PHE A 78 3.73 4.50 -0.44
N LEU A 79 3.93 4.41 -1.75
CA LEU A 79 3.76 3.18 -2.54
C LEU A 79 5.03 2.98 -3.35
N TYR A 80 5.67 1.84 -3.18
CA TYR A 80 6.84 1.48 -3.98
C TYR A 80 6.63 0.11 -4.59
N ARG A 81 7.23 -0.10 -5.76
CA ARG A 81 7.11 -1.36 -6.49
C ARG A 81 8.37 -2.17 -6.29
N VAL A 82 8.20 -3.42 -5.91
CA VAL A 82 9.28 -4.39 -5.91
C VAL A 82 9.07 -5.31 -7.11
N LEU A 83 10.02 -5.30 -8.04
CA LEU A 83 10.09 -6.34 -9.06
C LEU A 83 10.64 -7.59 -8.38
N ILE A 84 9.74 -8.49 -7.99
CA ILE A 84 10.15 -9.84 -7.62
C ILE A 84 10.54 -10.52 -8.93
N ALA A 85 11.84 -10.64 -9.18
CA ALA A 85 12.32 -11.54 -10.21
C ALA A 85 11.87 -12.94 -9.79
N GLN A 86 10.90 -13.52 -10.51
CA GLN A 86 10.68 -14.95 -10.41
C GLN A 86 11.97 -15.60 -10.91
N THR A 87 12.85 -15.99 -9.99
CA THR A 87 13.90 -16.94 -10.31
C THR A 87 13.16 -18.20 -10.74
N CYS A 88 13.10 -18.45 -12.06
CA CYS A 88 12.76 -19.77 -12.55
C CYS A 88 13.82 -20.70 -11.96
N ASN A 89 13.50 -21.36 -10.86
CA ASN A 89 14.30 -22.47 -10.34
C ASN A 89 14.15 -23.62 -11.33
N HIS A 90 14.84 -23.50 -12.45
CA HIS A 90 15.12 -24.58 -13.37
C HIS A 90 16.28 -25.38 -12.77
N TYR A 91 16.01 -26.13 -11.70
CA TYR A 91 16.86 -27.26 -11.32
C TYR A 91 16.01 -28.36 -10.67
N SER A 92 15.58 -29.27 -11.55
CA SER A 92 15.53 -30.73 -11.35
C SER A 92 14.29 -31.39 -10.72
N ASN A 93 13.60 -32.12 -11.62
CA ASN A 93 12.84 -33.37 -11.46
C ASN A 93 11.58 -33.36 -10.60
N ILE A 94 10.41 -33.34 -11.27
CA ILE A 94 9.42 -34.42 -11.28
C ILE A 94 8.58 -34.25 -12.57
N ILE A 95 8.26 -35.39 -13.17
CA ILE A 95 7.70 -35.61 -14.52
C ILE A 95 6.41 -34.81 -14.76
N CYS A 96 6.25 -34.34 -16.00
CA CYS A 96 5.07 -33.62 -16.51
C CYS A 96 3.76 -34.40 -16.34
#